data_AF-A0A381Y828-F1
#
_entry.id   AF-A0A381Y828-F1
#
_cell.length_a   1.000
_cell.length_b   1.000
_cell.length_c   1.000
_cell.angle_alpha   90.00
_cell.angle_beta   90.00
_cell.angle_gamma   90.00
#
_symmetry.space_group_name_H-M   'P 1'
#
loop_
_entity.id
_entity.type
_entity.pdbx_description
1 polymer ?
#
loop_
_entity_poly.entity_id
_entity_poly.type
_entity_poly.pdbx_seq_one_letter_code
_entity_poly.pdbx_strand_id
1 'polypeptide(L)'
;MRFEGTKDYIATKDLRIAVNASISLERPLLVKGEPGTGKTVLAEEISKALDMPIITWHIKSTTKAQQGLYEYDAITRLRDSQLGDERVKDVKNYIKKGKLWDAFTANERPILLIDEIDKADIEFPNDLLQELDRMEFYVYETNETIVAEKRPVVIITSNNEKELPDAFLRRCFFHYIAFPDNETMKKIVDVHYPDIKSKLVSESLKVFYQLREVPGLKKKPSTSELLDWLKLLMNEDITPEMLREKNTKNLIPPLHGALLKNEQDVHLFERLAFLARRENNQT
;
A
#
# COMPACT_ATOMS: atom_id res chain seq x y z
N MET A 1 -12.20 16.17 14.77
CA MET A 1 -11.89 15.98 13.33
C MET A 1 -12.53 14.67 12.89
N ARG A 2 -13.24 14.64 11.76
CA ARG A 2 -13.93 13.43 11.30
C ARG A 2 -13.70 13.21 9.81
N PHE A 3 -13.19 12.03 9.45
CA PHE A 3 -13.07 11.57 8.08
C PHE A 3 -14.41 11.03 7.57
N GLU A 4 -14.91 11.61 6.48
CA GLU A 4 -16.17 11.18 5.85
C GLU A 4 -15.99 10.47 4.50
N GLY A 5 -14.75 10.39 4.01
CA GLY A 5 -14.43 10.02 2.63
C GLY A 5 -14.07 11.26 1.80
N THR A 6 -13.62 11.03 0.57
CA THR A 6 -13.30 12.09 -0.40
C THR A 6 -13.98 11.77 -1.73
N LYS A 7 -13.93 12.70 -2.70
CA LYS A 7 -14.48 12.47 -4.04
C LYS A 7 -13.77 11.31 -4.76
N ASP A 8 -12.49 11.12 -4.45
CA ASP A 8 -11.60 10.22 -5.18
C ASP A 8 -11.39 8.89 -4.44
N TYR A 9 -11.98 8.71 -3.26
CA TYR A 9 -11.84 7.50 -2.46
C TYR A 9 -13.15 7.03 -1.81
N ILE A 10 -13.56 5.83 -2.21
CA ILE A 10 -14.81 5.21 -1.77
C ILE A 10 -14.58 4.50 -0.42
N ALA A 11 -14.79 5.22 0.67
CA ALA A 11 -14.67 4.66 2.01
C ALA A 11 -15.98 4.00 2.47
N THR A 12 -15.90 2.72 2.88
CA THR A 12 -17.04 2.04 3.53
C THR A 12 -17.34 2.69 4.89
N LYS A 13 -18.56 2.48 5.40
CA LYS A 13 -18.95 2.98 6.73
C LYS A 13 -18.02 2.44 7.82
N ASP A 14 -17.65 1.16 7.74
CA ASP A 14 -16.78 0.52 8.73
C ASP A 14 -15.35 1.06 8.68
N LEU A 15 -14.83 1.32 7.47
CA LEU A 15 -13.52 1.96 7.31
C LEU A 15 -13.52 3.36 7.92
N ARG A 16 -14.56 4.16 7.67
CA ARG A 16 -14.72 5.49 8.28
C ARG A 16 -14.78 5.39 9.80
N ILE A 17 -15.48 4.42 10.37
CA ILE A 17 -15.54 4.23 11.83
C ILE A 17 -14.16 3.91 12.37
N ALA A 18 -13.44 2.98 11.73
CA ALA A 18 -12.09 2.58 12.16
C ALA A 18 -11.10 3.76 12.15
N VAL A 19 -11.09 4.54 11.07
CA VAL A 19 -10.25 5.75 10.94
C VAL A 19 -10.59 6.79 12.00
N ASN A 20 -11.86 7.08 12.22
CA ASN A 20 -12.26 8.08 13.20
C ASN A 20 -11.99 7.61 14.64
N ALA A 21 -12.15 6.32 14.91
CA ALA A 21 -11.82 5.73 16.21
C ALA A 21 -10.32 5.78 16.48
N SER A 22 -9.48 5.45 15.50
CA SER A 22 -8.02 5.49 15.65
C SER A 22 -7.51 6.91 15.92
N ILE A 23 -8.05 7.92 15.21
CA ILE A 23 -7.74 9.33 15.43
C ILE A 23 -8.16 9.79 16.83
N SER A 24 -9.40 9.45 17.24
CA SER A 24 -9.97 9.92 18.51
C SER A 24 -9.31 9.28 19.73
N LEU A 25 -8.85 8.03 19.60
CA LEU A 25 -8.21 7.28 20.68
C LEU A 25 -6.68 7.34 20.61
N GLU A 26 -6.13 8.01 19.60
CA GLU A 26 -4.69 8.17 19.37
C GLU A 26 -3.94 6.84 19.31
N ARG A 27 -4.61 5.84 18.74
CA ARG A 27 -4.07 4.49 18.53
C ARG A 27 -3.77 4.28 17.05
N PRO A 28 -2.72 3.52 16.70
CA PRO A 28 -2.42 3.23 15.30
C PRO A 28 -3.56 2.48 14.61
N LEU A 29 -3.79 2.78 13.32
CA LEU A 29 -4.68 2.03 12.45
C LEU A 29 -3.87 1.11 11.53
N LEU A 30 -4.03 -0.19 11.68
CA LEU A 30 -3.52 -1.20 10.76
C LEU A 30 -4.57 -1.53 9.70
N VAL A 31 -4.22 -1.27 8.44
CA VAL A 31 -5.04 -1.53 7.27
C VAL A 31 -4.44 -2.69 6.48
N LYS A 32 -5.13 -3.83 6.47
CA LYS A 32 -4.76 -5.00 5.67
C LYS A 32 -5.63 -5.13 4.44
N GLY A 33 -5.10 -5.75 3.40
CA GLY A 33 -5.86 -6.07 2.19
C GLY A 33 -4.93 -6.46 1.05
N GLU A 34 -5.50 -6.99 -0.02
CA GLU A 34 -4.73 -7.36 -1.22
C GLU A 34 -4.01 -6.14 -1.85
N PRO A 35 -2.95 -6.36 -2.65
CA PRO A 35 -2.35 -5.29 -3.45
C PRO A 35 -3.40 -4.57 -4.33
N GLY A 36 -3.30 -3.24 -4.41
CA GLY A 36 -4.20 -2.42 -5.22
C GLY A 36 -5.57 -2.12 -4.61
N THR A 37 -5.83 -2.45 -3.34
CA THR A 37 -7.09 -2.06 -2.65
C THR A 37 -7.13 -0.62 -2.13
N GLY A 38 -6.12 0.20 -2.44
CA GLY A 38 -6.10 1.62 -2.07
C GLY A 38 -5.68 1.91 -0.62
N LYS A 39 -4.91 1.03 0.02
CA LYS A 39 -4.44 1.21 1.41
C LYS A 39 -3.53 2.43 1.60
N THR A 40 -2.58 2.65 0.69
CA THR A 40 -1.68 3.81 0.70
C THR A 40 -2.47 5.09 0.41
N VAL A 41 -3.33 5.06 -0.60
CA VAL A 41 -4.20 6.18 -1.00
C VAL A 41 -5.09 6.64 0.16
N LEU A 42 -5.60 5.72 0.98
CA LEU A 42 -6.39 6.07 2.17
C LEU A 42 -5.69 7.11 3.07
N ALA A 43 -4.39 6.96 3.33
CA ALA A 43 -3.67 7.89 4.19
C ALA A 43 -3.53 9.28 3.55
N GLU A 44 -3.29 9.33 2.23
CA GLU A 44 -3.24 10.56 1.45
C GLU A 44 -4.60 11.28 1.48
N GLU A 45 -5.69 10.54 1.37
CA GLU A 45 -7.04 11.08 1.38
C GLU A 45 -7.47 11.56 2.78
N ILE A 46 -7.02 10.89 3.84
CA ILE A 46 -7.20 11.39 5.21
C ILE A 46 -6.40 12.68 5.41
N SER A 47 -5.16 12.75 4.90
CA SER A 47 -4.32 13.95 4.95
C SER A 47 -5.00 15.13 4.29
N LYS A 48 -5.51 14.96 3.07
CA LYS A 48 -6.27 15.99 2.34
C LYS A 48 -7.56 16.38 3.06
N ALA A 49 -8.33 15.41 3.55
CA ALA A 49 -9.63 15.66 4.18
C ALA A 49 -9.52 16.37 5.53
N LEU A 50 -8.41 16.17 6.26
CA LEU A 50 -8.18 16.74 7.58
C LEU A 50 -7.19 17.91 7.59
N ASP A 51 -6.65 18.27 6.42
CA ASP A 51 -5.62 19.30 6.25
C ASP A 51 -4.42 19.07 7.18
N MET A 52 -3.88 17.84 7.15
CA MET A 52 -2.75 17.41 7.98
C MET A 52 -1.56 17.04 7.11
N PRO A 53 -0.32 17.45 7.45
CA PRO A 53 0.86 17.04 6.71
C PRO A 53 1.07 15.53 6.82
N ILE A 54 1.45 14.89 5.71
CA ILE A 54 1.73 13.45 5.66
C ILE A 54 3.23 13.19 5.62
N ILE A 55 3.68 12.27 6.47
CA ILE A 55 5.04 11.75 6.49
C ILE A 55 4.95 10.27 6.16
N THR A 56 5.49 9.89 5.00
CA THR A 56 5.47 8.51 4.53
C THR A 56 6.81 7.83 4.78
N TRP A 57 6.74 6.65 5.39
CA TRP A 57 7.85 5.73 5.57
C TRP A 57 7.56 4.41 4.86
N HIS A 58 8.12 4.26 3.67
CA HIS A 58 8.03 3.02 2.90
C HIS A 58 9.02 1.98 3.44
N ILE A 59 8.47 0.85 3.88
CA ILE A 59 9.25 -0.24 4.43
C ILE A 59 9.81 -1.12 3.30
N LYS A 60 11.10 -1.45 3.42
CA LYS A 60 11.84 -2.33 2.51
C LYS A 60 12.26 -3.59 3.26
N SER A 61 12.66 -4.62 2.53
CA SER A 61 13.16 -5.88 3.10
C SER A 61 14.35 -5.71 4.05
N THR A 62 15.16 -4.67 3.84
CA THR A 62 16.34 -4.37 4.66
C THR A 62 16.08 -3.28 5.71
N THR A 63 14.85 -2.77 5.82
CA THR A 63 14.53 -1.68 6.75
C THR A 63 14.59 -2.18 8.18
N LYS A 64 15.28 -1.43 9.05
CA LYS A 64 15.35 -1.68 10.49
C LYS A 64 14.61 -0.60 11.26
N ALA A 65 14.05 -0.94 12.42
CA ALA A 65 13.30 -0.01 13.27
C ALA A 65 14.13 1.24 13.61
N GLN A 66 15.41 1.04 13.94
CA GLN A 66 16.38 2.11 14.22
C GLN A 66 16.42 3.19 13.12
N GLN A 67 16.31 2.82 11.83
CA GLN A 67 16.36 3.79 10.73
C GLN A 67 15.11 4.70 10.69
N GLY A 68 14.00 4.23 11.25
CA GLY A 68 12.82 5.05 11.48
C GLY A 68 13.04 6.09 12.58
N LEU A 69 13.88 5.77 13.57
CA LEU A 69 14.22 6.66 14.68
C LEU A 69 15.32 7.63 14.26
N TYR A 70 16.54 7.13 14.04
CA TYR A 70 17.69 7.89 13.57
C TYR A 70 18.87 6.99 13.16
N GLU A 71 19.75 7.52 12.33
CA GLU A 71 21.04 6.90 11.98
C GLU A 71 22.18 7.77 12.51
N TYR A 72 23.18 7.13 13.13
CA TYR A 72 24.39 7.82 13.60
C TYR A 72 25.57 7.55 12.65
N ASP A 73 26.09 8.61 12.05
CA ASP A 73 27.23 8.54 11.12
C ASP A 73 28.57 8.63 11.87
N ALA A 74 28.94 7.52 12.49
CA ALA A 74 30.21 7.38 13.19
C ALA A 74 31.43 7.53 12.27
N ILE A 75 31.30 7.20 10.98
CA ILE A 75 32.42 7.21 10.02
C ILE A 75 32.78 8.64 9.65
N THR A 76 31.80 9.45 9.29
CA THR A 76 32.02 10.87 8.98
C THR A 76 32.55 11.58 10.23
N ARG A 77 32.03 11.27 11.42
CA ARG A 77 32.56 11.83 12.68
C ARG A 77 34.02 11.46 12.93
N LEU A 78 34.41 10.21 12.69
CA LEU A 78 35.79 9.77 12.87
C LEU A 78 36.72 10.48 11.88
N ARG A 79 36.32 10.60 10.61
CA ARG A 79 37.07 11.30 9.58
C ARG A 79 37.27 12.79 9.94
N ASP A 80 36.19 13.47 10.32
CA ASP A 80 36.23 14.89 10.68
C ASP A 80 37.10 15.12 11.94
N SER A 81 37.08 14.18 12.89
CA SER A 81 37.93 14.18 14.09
C SER A 81 39.41 14.13 13.73
N GLN A 82 39.79 13.31 12.74
CA GLN A 82 41.16 13.24 12.25
C GLN A 82 41.62 14.50 11.50
N LEU A 83 40.68 15.22 10.87
CA LEU A 83 40.93 16.45 10.14
C LEU A 83 40.91 17.71 11.02
N GLY A 84 40.57 17.57 12.31
CA GLY A 84 40.50 18.69 13.25
C GLY A 84 39.29 19.62 13.03
N ASP A 85 38.21 19.12 12.44
CA ASP A 85 36.99 19.90 12.21
C ASP A 85 36.27 20.19 13.56
N GLU A 86 35.87 21.44 13.77
CA GLU A 86 35.16 21.84 14.99
C GLU A 86 33.77 21.21 15.12
N ARG A 87 33.17 20.79 14.01
CA ARG A 87 31.84 20.14 13.98
C ARG A 87 31.77 18.87 14.82
N VAL A 88 32.91 18.22 15.05
CA VAL A 88 33.06 16.99 15.86
C VAL A 88 32.68 17.19 17.32
N LYS A 89 32.78 18.43 17.82
CA LYS A 89 32.45 18.80 19.21
C LYS A 89 30.97 18.57 19.52
N ASP A 90 30.08 18.67 18.52
CA ASP A 90 28.66 18.41 18.67
C ASP A 90 28.25 17.14 17.92
N VAL A 91 27.88 16.11 18.67
CA VAL A 91 27.45 14.81 18.15
C VAL A 91 26.18 14.91 17.31
N LYS A 92 25.33 15.93 17.54
CA LYS A 92 24.08 16.14 16.79
C LYS A 92 24.31 16.34 15.30
N ASN A 93 25.49 16.85 14.92
CA ASN A 93 25.88 17.03 13.52
C ASN A 93 25.97 15.71 12.74
N TYR A 94 26.07 14.57 13.44
CA TYR A 94 26.23 13.24 12.85
C TYR A 94 25.00 12.36 13.05
N ILE A 95 23.90 12.94 13.54
CA ILE A 95 22.63 12.25 13.70
C ILE A 95 21.74 12.63 12.53
N LYS A 96 21.38 11.63 11.73
CA LYS A 96 20.41 11.75 10.66
C LYS A 96 19.05 11.29 11.18
N LYS A 97 18.12 12.23 11.26
CA LYS A 97 16.75 11.98 11.75
C LYS A 97 16.01 11.00 10.84
N GLY A 98 15.31 10.05 11.44
CA GLY A 98 14.43 9.12 10.76
C GLY A 98 12.99 9.65 10.67
N LYS A 99 12.10 8.88 10.03
CA LYS A 99 10.72 9.30 9.78
C LYS A 99 9.85 9.40 11.03
N LEU A 100 10.07 8.57 12.05
CA LEU A 100 9.42 8.74 13.36
C LEU A 100 9.91 10.00 14.06
N TRP A 101 11.20 10.32 13.97
CA TRP A 101 11.72 11.57 14.53
C TRP A 101 11.04 12.77 13.90
N ASP A 102 10.98 12.82 12.56
CA ASP A 102 10.32 13.89 11.83
C ASP A 102 8.85 14.02 12.28
N ALA A 103 8.14 12.90 12.46
CA ALA A 103 6.75 12.89 12.91
C ALA A 103 6.57 13.33 14.36
N PHE A 104 7.48 12.95 15.27
CA PHE A 104 7.38 13.26 16.70
C PHE A 104 7.77 14.72 16.98
N THR A 105 8.65 15.29 16.17
CA THR A 105 9.11 16.68 16.32
C THR A 105 8.42 17.65 15.36
N ALA A 106 7.36 17.22 14.68
CA ALA A 106 6.61 18.05 13.76
C ALA A 106 5.88 19.19 14.50
N ASN A 107 5.97 20.40 13.95
CA ASN A 107 5.29 21.59 14.50
C ASN A 107 3.76 21.46 14.46
N GLU A 108 3.22 20.68 13.53
CA GLU A 108 1.79 20.39 13.38
C GLU A 108 1.56 18.89 13.51
N ARG A 109 0.35 18.48 13.92
CA ARG A 109 0.04 17.05 14.10
C ARG A 109 0.07 16.37 12.71
N PRO A 110 1.02 15.45 12.43
CA PRO A 110 1.11 14.86 11.11
C PRO A 110 0.34 13.54 11.05
N ILE A 111 0.08 13.08 9.83
CA ILE A 111 -0.22 11.67 9.55
C ILE A 111 1.11 10.96 9.30
N LEU A 112 1.39 9.92 10.09
CA LEU A 112 2.54 9.05 9.86
C LEU A 112 2.04 7.78 9.15
N LEU A 113 2.39 7.63 7.88
CA LEU A 113 2.12 6.43 7.10
C LEU A 113 3.31 5.48 7.15
N ILE A 114 3.16 4.32 7.77
CA ILE A 114 4.11 3.20 7.71
C ILE A 114 3.59 2.23 6.66
N ASP A 115 4.18 2.31 5.46
CA ASP A 115 3.64 1.62 4.29
C ASP A 115 4.33 0.27 4.09
N GLU A 116 3.52 -0.77 3.87
CA GLU A 116 3.94 -2.16 3.62
C GLU A 116 4.83 -2.74 4.73
N ILE A 117 4.37 -2.63 5.99
CA ILE A 117 5.12 -3.05 7.18
C ILE A 117 5.58 -4.51 7.14
N ASP A 118 4.88 -5.36 6.41
CA ASP A 118 5.17 -6.79 6.24
C ASP A 118 6.32 -7.09 5.27
N LYS A 119 6.89 -6.08 4.60
CA LYS A 119 8.06 -6.27 3.74
C LYS A 119 9.35 -6.48 4.51
N ALA A 120 9.50 -5.84 5.67
CA ALA A 120 10.69 -5.97 6.51
C ALA A 120 10.79 -7.37 7.17
N ASP A 121 11.82 -7.54 7.98
CA ASP A 121 11.98 -8.72 8.82
C ASP A 121 10.80 -8.92 9.79
N ILE A 122 10.57 -10.16 10.24
CA ILE A 122 9.47 -10.49 11.14
C ILE A 122 9.58 -9.81 12.52
N GLU A 123 10.80 -9.44 12.93
CA GLU A 123 11.07 -8.73 14.18
C GLU A 123 10.71 -7.24 14.09
N PHE A 124 10.75 -6.65 12.89
CA PHE A 124 10.59 -5.22 12.66
C PHE A 124 9.33 -4.58 13.28
N PRO A 125 8.12 -5.18 13.19
CA PRO A 125 6.94 -4.59 13.83
C PRO A 125 7.05 -4.56 15.35
N ASN A 126 7.64 -5.60 15.96
CA ASN A 126 7.81 -5.67 17.41
C ASN A 126 8.82 -4.64 17.92
N ASP A 127 9.87 -4.38 17.14
CA ASP A 127 10.90 -3.39 17.45
C ASP A 127 10.40 -1.94 17.42
N LEU A 128 9.19 -1.69 16.91
CA LEU A 128 8.54 -0.36 16.90
C LEU A 128 7.42 -0.22 17.95
N LEU A 129 7.12 -1.29 18.70
CA LEU A 129 5.97 -1.32 19.60
C LEU A 129 6.05 -0.26 20.68
N GLN A 130 7.20 -0.15 21.31
CA GLN A 130 7.41 0.77 22.43
C GLN A 130 7.27 2.21 21.96
N GLU A 131 7.87 2.53 20.82
CA GLU A 131 7.92 3.86 20.23
C GLU A 131 6.54 4.30 19.75
N LEU A 132 5.77 3.40 19.13
CA LEU A 132 4.40 3.68 18.68
C LEU A 132 3.40 3.73 19.84
N ASP A 133 3.60 2.97 20.92
CA ASP A 133 2.73 3.02 22.09
C ASP A 133 2.95 4.30 22.89
N ARG A 134 4.21 4.62 23.20
CA ARG A 134 4.56 5.77 24.04
C ARG A 134 4.65 7.07 23.27
N MET A 135 4.87 7.01 21.96
CA MET A 135 5.22 8.16 21.12
C MET A 135 6.49 8.85 21.60
N GLU A 136 7.48 8.04 22.03
CA GLU A 136 8.79 8.52 22.45
C GLU A 136 9.88 7.50 22.10
N PHE A 137 11.12 7.96 21.94
CA PHE A 137 12.30 7.09 21.84
C PHE A 137 13.54 7.78 22.40
N TYR A 138 14.53 6.99 22.83
CA TYR A 138 15.78 7.50 23.39
C TYR A 138 16.89 7.56 22.34
N VAL A 139 17.69 8.62 22.39
CA VAL A 139 18.82 8.87 21.51
C VAL A 139 20.10 8.76 22.33
N TYR A 140 20.79 7.64 22.19
CA TYR A 140 21.92 7.30 23.04
C TYR A 140 23.09 8.28 22.89
N GLU A 141 23.32 8.77 21.67
CA GLU A 141 24.44 9.65 21.34
C GLU A 141 24.31 11.03 21.99
N THR A 142 23.08 11.55 22.11
CA THR A 142 22.81 12.86 22.74
C THR A 142 22.34 12.74 24.19
N ASN A 143 22.01 11.53 24.64
CA ASN A 143 21.31 11.26 25.90
C ASN A 143 19.98 12.01 26.04
N GLU A 144 19.23 12.11 24.95
CA GLU A 144 17.95 12.81 24.90
C GLU A 144 16.81 11.84 24.60
N THR A 145 15.67 12.02 25.28
CA THR A 145 14.41 11.36 24.90
C THR A 145 13.64 12.28 23.98
N ILE A 146 13.33 11.82 22.77
CA ILE A 146 12.45 12.50 21.84
C ILE A 146 11.03 12.05 22.13
N VAL A 147 10.16 12.98 22.49
CA VAL A 147 8.74 12.73 22.82
C VAL A 147 7.87 13.52 21.84
N ALA A 148 6.82 12.88 21.31
CA ALA A 148 5.87 13.57 20.45
C ALA A 148 4.97 14.51 21.27
N GLU A 149 5.18 15.83 21.13
CA GLU A 149 4.27 16.82 21.71
C GLU A 149 2.86 16.71 21.11
N LYS A 150 2.79 16.45 19.80
CA LYS A 150 1.56 16.24 19.04
C LYS A 150 1.55 14.82 18.51
N ARG A 151 0.82 13.91 19.18
CA ARG A 151 0.78 12.49 18.80
C ARG A 151 0.30 12.33 17.35
N PRO A 152 1.11 11.78 16.44
CA PRO A 152 0.73 11.65 15.04
C PRO A 152 -0.45 10.70 14.87
N VAL A 153 -1.21 10.90 13.80
CA VAL A 153 -2.19 9.89 13.36
C VAL A 153 -1.42 8.81 12.61
N VAL A 154 -1.25 7.66 13.23
CA VAL A 154 -0.46 6.56 12.66
C VAL A 154 -1.34 5.64 11.83
N ILE A 155 -1.01 5.51 10.55
CA ILE A 155 -1.63 4.57 9.62
C ILE A 155 -0.56 3.59 9.16
N ILE A 156 -0.83 2.30 9.33
CA ILE A 156 0.08 1.21 8.95
C ILE A 156 -0.61 0.39 7.89
N THR A 157 0.06 0.10 6.78
CA THR A 157 -0.50 -0.75 5.71
C THR A 157 0.24 -2.09 5.65
N SER A 158 -0.47 -3.16 5.28
CA SER A 158 0.13 -4.47 4.99
C SER A 158 -0.60 -5.13 3.82
N ASN A 159 0.17 -5.76 2.93
CA ASN A 159 -0.34 -6.53 1.80
C ASN A 159 -0.74 -7.96 2.17
N ASN A 160 -0.63 -8.32 3.45
CA ASN A 160 -0.81 -9.66 3.97
C ASN A 160 0.17 -10.67 3.34
N GLU A 161 1.39 -10.22 3.04
CA GLU A 161 2.47 -11.07 2.50
C GLU A 161 3.11 -11.92 3.60
N LYS A 162 3.25 -11.34 4.80
CA LYS A 162 3.73 -12.01 6.01
C LYS A 162 2.74 -11.80 7.15
N GLU A 163 2.66 -12.80 8.02
CA GLU A 163 1.85 -12.70 9.22
C GLU A 163 2.51 -11.75 10.23
N LEU A 164 1.72 -10.81 10.77
CA LEU A 164 2.21 -9.85 11.75
C LEU A 164 2.02 -10.40 13.15
N PRO A 165 2.97 -10.20 14.08
CA PRO A 165 2.87 -10.70 15.44
C PRO A 165 1.61 -10.21 16.17
N ASP A 166 0.97 -11.09 16.93
CA ASP A 166 -0.20 -10.78 17.77
C ASP A 166 0.00 -9.57 18.68
N ALA A 167 1.21 -9.43 19.26
CA ALA A 167 1.55 -8.33 20.16
C ALA A 167 1.42 -6.96 19.47
N PHE A 168 1.72 -6.91 18.17
CA PHE A 168 1.54 -5.74 17.31
C PHE A 168 0.06 -5.50 16.98
N LEU A 169 -0.66 -6.55 16.60
CA LEU A 169 -2.07 -6.47 16.26
C LEU A 169 -2.93 -5.94 17.42
N ARG A 170 -2.67 -6.39 18.65
CA ARG A 170 -3.45 -5.97 19.84
C ARG A 170 -3.34 -4.47 20.15
N ARG A 171 -2.27 -3.81 19.69
CA ARG A 171 -2.01 -2.38 19.94
C ARG A 171 -2.60 -1.48 18.86
N CYS A 172 -2.93 -2.04 17.70
CA CYS A 172 -3.56 -1.31 16.60
C CYS A 172 -5.08 -1.51 16.57
N PHE A 173 -5.80 -0.50 16.09
CA PHE A 173 -7.10 -0.75 15.46
C PHE A 173 -6.86 -1.52 14.16
N PHE A 174 -7.68 -2.53 13.91
CA PHE A 174 -7.54 -3.37 12.74
C PHE A 174 -8.71 -3.14 11.78
N HIS A 175 -8.39 -2.95 10.50
CA HIS A 175 -9.37 -2.94 9.43
C HIS A 175 -8.86 -3.71 8.22
N TYR A 176 -9.71 -4.58 7.68
CA TYR A 176 -9.44 -5.30 6.44
C TYR A 176 -10.22 -4.68 5.28
N ILE A 177 -9.50 -4.18 4.27
CA ILE A 177 -10.09 -3.68 3.03
C ILE A 177 -10.22 -4.86 2.08
N ALA A 178 -11.46 -5.29 1.88
CA ALA A 178 -11.80 -6.29 0.88
C ALA A 178 -11.46 -5.80 -0.53
N PHE A 179 -11.09 -6.72 -1.41
CA PHE A 179 -10.93 -6.41 -2.82
C PHE A 179 -12.26 -5.90 -3.39
N PRO A 180 -12.29 -4.80 -4.16
CA PRO A 180 -13.55 -4.20 -4.62
C PRO A 180 -14.40 -5.20 -5.39
N ASP A 181 -15.72 -5.15 -5.16
CA ASP A 181 -16.69 -5.86 -5.99
C ASP A 181 -16.91 -5.14 -7.33
N ASN A 182 -17.71 -5.74 -8.21
CA ASN A 182 -17.93 -5.24 -9.56
C ASN A 182 -18.53 -3.81 -9.58
N GLU A 183 -19.44 -3.51 -8.65
CA GLU A 183 -20.06 -2.19 -8.54
C GLU A 183 -19.07 -1.13 -8.04
N THR A 184 -18.28 -1.46 -7.02
CA THR A 184 -17.26 -0.57 -6.46
C THR A 184 -16.14 -0.35 -7.46
N MET A 185 -15.70 -1.40 -8.15
CA MET A 185 -14.67 -1.31 -9.19
C MET A 185 -15.12 -0.43 -10.35
N LYS A 186 -16.39 -0.51 -10.76
CA LYS A 186 -16.92 0.40 -11.78
C LYS A 186 -16.83 1.85 -11.34
N LYS A 187 -17.20 2.17 -10.09
CA LYS A 187 -17.07 3.53 -9.56
C LYS A 187 -15.61 4.01 -9.53
N ILE A 188 -14.68 3.10 -9.18
CA ILE A 188 -13.23 3.40 -9.23
C ILE A 188 -12.82 3.73 -10.68
N VAL A 189 -13.24 2.91 -11.65
CA VAL A 189 -12.96 3.15 -13.07
C VAL A 189 -13.54 4.49 -13.53
N ASP A 190 -14.77 4.84 -13.13
CA ASP A 190 -15.41 6.11 -13.50
C ASP A 190 -14.66 7.34 -12.96
N VAL A 191 -14.03 7.23 -11.79
CA VAL A 191 -13.17 8.29 -11.22
C VAL A 191 -11.88 8.46 -12.05
N HIS A 192 -11.26 7.35 -12.49
CA HIS A 192 -10.01 7.39 -13.26
C HIS A 192 -10.21 7.70 -14.75
N TYR A 193 -11.34 7.25 -15.33
CA TYR A 193 -11.65 7.37 -16.74
C TYR A 193 -13.11 7.81 -16.96
N PRO A 194 -13.47 9.09 -16.70
CA PRO A 194 -14.86 9.55 -16.75
C PRO A 194 -15.57 9.35 -18.11
N ASP A 195 -14.80 9.39 -19.20
CA ASP A 195 -15.32 9.34 -20.58
C ASP A 195 -15.29 7.93 -21.19
N ILE A 196 -14.96 6.90 -20.40
CA ILE A 196 -14.84 5.54 -20.92
C ILE A 196 -16.22 4.97 -21.32
N LYS A 197 -16.26 4.24 -22.43
CA LYS A 197 -17.49 3.56 -22.89
C LYS A 197 -17.93 2.53 -21.86
N SER A 198 -19.12 2.69 -21.29
CA SER A 198 -19.68 1.79 -20.26
C SER A 198 -19.72 0.31 -20.68
N LYS A 199 -19.94 0.04 -21.97
CA LYS A 199 -19.90 -1.31 -22.53
C LYS A 199 -18.50 -1.92 -22.48
N LEU A 200 -17.45 -1.13 -22.75
CA LEU A 200 -16.06 -1.58 -22.65
C LEU A 200 -15.74 -1.96 -21.20
N VAL A 201 -16.07 -1.08 -20.25
CA VAL A 201 -15.88 -1.34 -18.81
C VAL A 201 -16.59 -2.62 -18.37
N SER A 202 -17.86 -2.80 -18.74
CA SER A 202 -18.61 -3.99 -18.34
C SER A 202 -17.98 -5.29 -18.86
N GLU A 203 -17.52 -5.32 -20.11
CA GLU A 203 -16.87 -6.52 -20.66
C GLU A 203 -15.47 -6.74 -20.06
N SER A 204 -14.68 -5.68 -19.89
CA SER A 204 -13.38 -5.74 -19.24
C SER A 204 -13.49 -6.23 -17.80
N LEU A 205 -14.45 -5.74 -17.01
CA LEU A 205 -14.66 -6.20 -15.64
C LEU A 205 -15.04 -7.69 -15.58
N LYS A 206 -15.89 -8.18 -16.50
CA LYS A 206 -16.22 -9.61 -16.59
C LYS A 206 -14.96 -10.45 -16.80
N VAL A 207 -14.13 -10.08 -17.77
CA VAL A 207 -12.85 -10.78 -18.05
C VAL A 207 -11.95 -10.72 -16.82
N PHE A 208 -11.79 -9.54 -16.23
CA PHE A 208 -10.93 -9.33 -15.06
C PHE A 208 -11.30 -10.21 -13.86
N TYR A 209 -12.59 -10.26 -13.49
CA TYR A 209 -13.03 -11.11 -12.37
C TYR A 209 -12.97 -12.60 -12.70
N GLN A 210 -13.29 -13.00 -13.94
CA GLN A 210 -13.10 -14.39 -14.39
C GLN A 210 -11.65 -14.83 -14.26
N LEU A 211 -10.68 -13.98 -14.61
CA LEU A 211 -9.26 -14.28 -14.43
C LEU A 211 -8.91 -14.48 -12.94
N ARG A 212 -9.45 -13.65 -12.04
CA ARG A 212 -9.22 -13.74 -10.59
C ARG A 212 -9.81 -15.01 -9.96
N GLU A 213 -10.81 -15.60 -10.60
CA GLU A 213 -11.47 -16.85 -10.17
C GLU A 213 -10.73 -18.12 -10.65
N VAL A 214 -9.77 -18.00 -11.57
CA VAL A 214 -9.03 -19.16 -12.09
C VAL A 214 -8.25 -19.86 -10.97
N PRO A 215 -8.52 -21.15 -10.69
CA PRO A 215 -7.80 -21.90 -9.66
C PRO A 215 -6.31 -22.04 -10.01
N GLY A 216 -5.45 -21.92 -9.01
CA GLY A 216 -4.00 -22.09 -9.16
C GLY A 216 -3.26 -20.85 -9.67
N LEU A 217 -3.96 -19.73 -9.90
CA LEU A 217 -3.33 -18.47 -10.21
C LEU A 217 -2.47 -17.99 -9.03
N LYS A 218 -1.16 -17.80 -9.26
CA LYS A 218 -0.25 -17.39 -8.19
C LYS A 218 -0.43 -15.93 -7.82
N LYS A 219 -0.54 -15.05 -8.83
CA LYS A 219 -0.73 -13.63 -8.63
C LYS A 219 -2.04 -13.19 -9.28
N LYS A 220 -3.05 -12.92 -8.45
CA LYS A 220 -4.32 -12.35 -8.90
C LYS A 220 -4.10 -10.91 -9.38
N PRO A 221 -4.65 -10.50 -10.53
CA PRO A 221 -4.52 -9.14 -11.01
C PRO A 221 -5.22 -8.16 -10.06
N SER A 222 -4.57 -7.04 -9.80
CA SER A 222 -4.96 -5.97 -8.88
C SER A 222 -5.74 -4.85 -9.61
N THR A 223 -6.31 -3.91 -8.85
CA THR A 223 -6.97 -2.73 -9.41
C THR A 223 -6.05 -1.93 -10.33
N SER A 224 -4.76 -1.77 -9.98
CA SER A 224 -3.79 -1.06 -10.82
C SER A 224 -3.58 -1.76 -12.17
N GLU A 225 -3.44 -3.09 -12.16
CA GLU A 225 -3.31 -3.89 -13.39
C GLU A 225 -4.58 -3.81 -14.26
N LEU A 226 -5.77 -3.71 -13.67
CA LEU A 226 -7.02 -3.43 -14.40
C LEU A 226 -7.02 -2.04 -15.05
N LEU A 227 -6.64 -1.00 -14.30
CA LEU A 227 -6.63 0.37 -14.80
C LEU A 227 -5.62 0.55 -15.94
N ASP A 228 -4.44 -0.09 -15.83
CA ASP A 228 -3.44 -0.13 -16.90
C ASP A 228 -3.97 -0.87 -18.14
N TRP A 229 -4.65 -1.99 -17.94
CA TRP A 229 -5.25 -2.75 -19.04
C TRP A 229 -6.34 -1.95 -19.75
N LEU A 230 -7.23 -1.27 -19.02
CA LEU A 230 -8.25 -0.38 -19.62
C LEU A 230 -7.61 0.74 -20.45
N LYS A 231 -6.54 1.36 -19.94
CA LYS A 231 -5.79 2.39 -20.67
C LYS A 231 -5.21 1.85 -21.98
N LEU A 232 -4.67 0.64 -21.96
CA LEU A 232 -4.14 -0.01 -23.16
C LEU A 232 -5.25 -0.33 -24.17
N LEU A 233 -6.39 -0.86 -23.72
CA LEU A 233 -7.53 -1.12 -24.59
C LEU A 233 -8.06 0.17 -25.26
N MET A 234 -8.05 1.29 -24.54
CA MET A 234 -8.42 2.59 -25.07
C MET A 234 -7.42 3.11 -26.11
N ASN A 235 -6.12 2.93 -25.88
CA ASN A 235 -5.07 3.39 -26.79
C ASN A 235 -5.01 2.59 -28.10
N GLU A 236 -5.35 1.30 -28.05
CA GLU A 236 -5.35 0.39 -29.20
C GLU A 236 -6.74 0.34 -29.90
N ASP A 237 -7.66 1.24 -29.54
CA ASP A 237 -9.03 1.32 -30.07
C ASP A 237 -9.80 -0.02 -30.06
N ILE A 238 -9.52 -0.87 -29.05
CA ILE A 238 -10.13 -2.20 -28.95
C ILE A 238 -11.62 -2.05 -28.64
N THR A 239 -12.45 -2.65 -29.50
CA THR A 239 -13.91 -2.58 -29.34
C THR A 239 -14.41 -3.59 -28.29
N PRO A 240 -15.53 -3.30 -27.59
CA PRO A 240 -16.16 -4.27 -26.68
C PRO A 240 -16.53 -5.59 -27.36
N GLU A 241 -16.81 -5.56 -28.66
CA GLU A 241 -17.08 -6.73 -29.49
C GLU A 241 -15.86 -7.66 -29.57
N MET A 242 -14.65 -7.12 -29.72
CA MET A 242 -13.41 -7.91 -29.72
C MET A 242 -13.11 -8.57 -28.38
N LEU A 243 -13.59 -8.00 -27.26
CA LEU A 243 -13.52 -8.64 -25.94
C LEU A 243 -14.59 -9.73 -25.77
N ARG A 244 -15.76 -9.54 -26.40
CA ARG A 244 -16.88 -10.50 -26.37
C ARG A 244 -16.71 -11.67 -27.31
N GLU A 245 -15.95 -11.50 -28.39
CA GLU A 245 -15.56 -12.58 -29.27
C GLU A 245 -14.73 -13.58 -28.46
N LYS A 246 -15.44 -14.42 -27.72
CA LYS A 246 -15.10 -15.82 -27.47
C LYS A 246 -15.01 -16.49 -28.83
N ASN A 247 -14.08 -16.07 -29.68
CA ASN A 247 -13.46 -17.02 -30.55
C ASN A 247 -12.92 -18.06 -29.58
N THR A 248 -13.49 -19.26 -29.62
CA THR A 248 -13.11 -20.44 -28.83
C THR A 248 -11.60 -20.76 -28.92
N LYS A 249 -10.91 -20.04 -29.81
CA LYS A 249 -9.47 -19.96 -29.96
C LYS A 249 -8.78 -19.02 -28.94
N ASN A 250 -9.31 -17.88 -28.51
CA ASN A 250 -8.59 -16.93 -27.64
C ASN A 250 -9.16 -16.89 -26.21
N LEU A 251 -8.80 -17.88 -25.38
CA LEU A 251 -9.06 -17.82 -23.92
C LEU A 251 -8.20 -16.75 -23.21
N ILE A 252 -7.19 -16.22 -23.89
CA ILE A 252 -6.29 -15.21 -23.37
C ILE A 252 -6.78 -13.85 -23.85
N PRO A 253 -7.06 -12.89 -22.93
CA PRO A 253 -7.52 -11.58 -23.32
C PRO A 253 -6.45 -10.82 -24.13
N PRO A 254 -6.87 -9.89 -25.01
CA PRO A 254 -5.92 -9.03 -25.71
C PRO A 254 -5.10 -8.25 -24.68
N LEU A 255 -3.80 -8.10 -24.95
CA LEU A 255 -2.88 -7.35 -24.08
C LEU A 255 -2.84 -7.90 -22.64
N HIS A 256 -3.05 -9.21 -22.47
CA HIS A 256 -3.04 -9.90 -21.17
C HIS A 256 -1.77 -9.67 -20.34
N GLY A 257 -0.64 -9.29 -20.94
CA GLY A 257 0.58 -8.90 -20.21
C GLY A 257 0.39 -7.69 -19.28
N ALA A 258 -0.70 -6.94 -19.43
CA ALA A 258 -1.13 -5.93 -18.45
C ALA A 258 -1.69 -6.55 -17.16
N LEU A 259 -2.41 -7.67 -17.29
CA LEU A 259 -3.11 -8.36 -16.20
C LEU A 259 -2.26 -9.49 -15.56
N LEU A 260 -1.58 -10.27 -16.39
CA LEU A 260 -0.77 -11.42 -15.98
C LEU A 260 0.71 -11.02 -15.98
N LYS A 261 1.29 -10.90 -14.78
CA LYS A 261 2.70 -10.49 -14.58
C LYS A 261 3.64 -11.66 -14.26
N ASN A 262 3.16 -12.90 -14.32
CA ASN A 262 3.94 -14.09 -13.99
C ASN A 262 3.88 -15.09 -15.15
N GLU A 263 5.04 -15.55 -15.61
CA GLU A 263 5.17 -16.48 -16.73
C GLU A 263 4.41 -17.79 -16.47
N GLN A 264 4.43 -18.30 -15.23
CA GLN A 264 3.72 -19.53 -14.87
C GLN A 264 2.20 -19.38 -14.97
N ASP A 265 1.70 -18.18 -14.65
CA ASP A 265 0.29 -17.85 -14.78
C ASP A 265 -0.09 -17.78 -16.27
N VAL A 266 0.78 -17.19 -17.11
CA VAL A 266 0.60 -17.19 -18.59
C VAL A 266 0.56 -18.62 -19.14
N HIS A 267 1.54 -19.48 -18.78
CA HIS A 267 1.57 -20.89 -19.18
C HIS A 267 0.35 -21.69 -18.69
N LEU A 268 -0.17 -21.38 -17.50
CA LEU A 268 -1.41 -21.97 -16.99
C LEU A 268 -2.59 -21.62 -17.91
N PHE A 269 -2.72 -20.34 -18.28
CA PHE A 269 -3.77 -19.88 -19.19
C PHE A 269 -3.63 -20.47 -20.59
N GLU A 270 -2.42 -20.57 -21.14
CA GLU A 270 -2.19 -21.21 -22.44
C GLU A 270 -2.60 -22.70 -22.43
N ARG A 271 -2.32 -23.42 -21.35
CA ARG A 271 -2.76 -24.81 -21.18
C ARG A 271 -4.27 -24.94 -21.08
N LEU A 272 -4.92 -24.09 -20.28
CA LEU A 272 -6.38 -24.06 -20.18
C LEU A 272 -7.02 -23.72 -21.53
N ALA A 273 -6.43 -22.77 -22.27
CA ALA A 273 -6.84 -22.43 -23.62
C ALA A 273 -6.73 -23.61 -24.59
N PHE A 274 -5.63 -24.36 -24.51
CA PHE A 274 -5.40 -25.53 -25.34
C PHE A 274 -6.39 -26.67 -25.03
N LEU A 275 -6.67 -26.94 -23.75
CA LEU A 275 -7.63 -27.98 -23.35
C LEU A 275 -9.06 -27.64 -23.82
N ALA A 276 -9.51 -26.40 -23.61
CA ALA A 276 -10.82 -25.94 -24.05
C ALA A 276 -10.99 -26.00 -25.59
N ARG A 277 -9.91 -25.75 -26.35
CA ARG A 277 -9.89 -25.92 -27.81
C ARG A 277 -10.05 -27.39 -28.24
N ARG A 278 -9.52 -28.36 -27.47
CA ARG A 278 -9.63 -29.80 -27.80
C ARG A 278 -11.04 -30.34 -27.55
N GLU A 279 -11.67 -29.96 -26.45
CA GLU A 279 -13.03 -30.40 -26.12
C GLU A 279 -14.06 -29.89 -27.14
N ASN A 280 -13.90 -28.65 -27.62
CA ASN A 280 -14.78 -28.07 -28.65
C ASN A 280 -14.53 -28.60 -30.07
N ASN A 281 -13.38 -29.24 -30.34
CA ASN A 281 -13.12 -29.89 -31.62
C ASN A 281 -13.59 -31.37 -31.65
N GLN A 282 -14.08 -31.90 -30.52
CA GLN A 282 -14.62 -33.25 -30.39
C GLN A 282 -16.15 -33.31 -30.32
N THR A 283 -16.82 -32.17 -30.42
CA THR A 283 -18.29 -32.01 -30.53
C THR A 283 -18.65 -31.46 -31.90
#